data_AF-A0A963E7X1-F1
#
_entry.id   AF-A0A963E7X1-F1
#
_cell.length_a   1.000
_cell.length_b   1.000
_cell.length_c   1.000
_cell.angle_alpha   90.00
_cell.angle_beta   90.00
_cell.angle_gamma   90.00
#
_symmetry.space_group_name_H-M   'P 1'
#
loop_
_entity.id
_entity.type
_entity.pdbx_description
1 polymer ?
#
loop_
_entity_poly.entity_id
_entity_poly.type
_entity_poly.pdbx_seq_one_letter_code
_entity_poly.pdbx_strand_id
1 'polypeptide(L)'
;MNKYEELFEEILQKTREGDLKWKQLRKTSNSDVIISVNLVWRQFETELERNEQNFTILLVEKKYEDPDLDFAYEKYAPELLVLLDNELVTTIDDSTVSRSKLISLVSAVESRSDRAKKLFGA
;
A
#
# COMPACT_ATOMS: atom_id res chain seq x y z
N MET A 1 -4.67 17.72 -11.01
CA MET A 1 -4.26 16.43 -10.45
C MET A 1 -2.79 16.26 -10.78
N ASN A 2 -1.96 15.87 -9.82
CA ASN A 2 -0.54 15.60 -10.10
C ASN A 2 -0.36 14.16 -10.60
N LYS A 3 0.79 13.83 -11.20
CA LYS A 3 1.07 12.49 -11.75
C LYS A 3 0.99 11.35 -10.71
N TYR A 4 1.24 11.64 -9.44
CA TYR A 4 1.16 10.68 -8.34
C TYR A 4 -0.30 10.41 -7.96
N GLU A 5 -1.13 11.46 -7.94
CA GLU A 5 -2.58 11.34 -7.75
C GLU A 5 -3.23 10.55 -8.89
N GLU A 6 -2.82 10.78 -10.14
CA GLU A 6 -3.32 10.01 -11.28
C GLU A 6 -3.02 8.51 -11.15
N LEU A 7 -1.75 8.17 -10.86
CA LEU A 7 -1.35 6.79 -10.62
C LEU A 7 -2.08 6.19 -9.40
N PHE A 8 -2.25 6.98 -8.33
CA PHE A 8 -2.96 6.54 -7.14
C PHE A 8 -4.43 6.21 -7.43
N GLU A 9 -5.15 7.09 -8.14
CA GLU A 9 -6.55 6.86 -8.49
C GLU A 9 -6.70 5.65 -9.43
N GLU A 10 -5.77 5.43 -10.36
CA GLU A 10 -5.73 4.23 -11.20
C GLU A 10 -5.61 2.95 -10.35
N ILE A 11 -4.65 2.91 -9.42
CA ILE A 11 -4.46 1.77 -8.50
C ILE A 11 -5.70 1.55 -7.64
N LEU A 12 -6.28 2.62 -7.09
CA LEU A 12 -7.48 2.54 -6.26
C LEU A 12 -8.67 2.01 -7.05
N GLN A 13 -8.89 2.52 -8.26
CA GLN A 13 -9.97 2.09 -9.14
C GLN A 13 -9.82 0.60 -9.49
N LYS A 14 -8.66 0.17 -10.00
CA LYS A 14 -8.40 -1.23 -10.35
C LYS A 14 -8.52 -2.17 -9.14
N THR A 15 -8.13 -1.71 -7.94
CA THR A 15 -8.34 -2.46 -6.69
C THR A 15 -9.82 -2.60 -6.36
N ARG A 16 -10.60 -1.53 -6.51
CA ARG A 16 -12.05 -1.54 -6.28
C ARG A 16 -12.78 -2.43 -7.27
N GLU A 17 -12.37 -2.44 -8.54
CA GLU A 17 -12.92 -3.28 -9.59
C GLU A 17 -12.52 -4.76 -9.39
N GLY A 18 -11.39 -4.99 -8.73
CA GLY A 18 -10.87 -6.32 -8.41
C GLY A 18 -9.89 -6.86 -9.45
N ASP A 19 -9.39 -5.98 -10.32
CA ASP A 19 -8.37 -6.27 -11.32
C ASP A 19 -7.00 -6.50 -10.67
N LEU A 20 -6.71 -5.74 -9.60
CA LEU A 20 -5.50 -5.96 -8.79
C LEU A 20 -5.74 -7.04 -7.74
N LYS A 21 -4.92 -8.10 -7.80
CA LYS A 21 -4.90 -9.18 -6.80
C LYS A 21 -3.83 -8.88 -5.77
N TRP A 22 -4.29 -8.47 -4.59
CA TRP A 22 -3.39 -8.16 -3.49
C TRP A 22 -3.06 -9.41 -2.68
N LYS A 23 -1.78 -9.63 -2.46
CA LYS A 23 -1.24 -10.71 -1.62
C LYS A 23 -0.62 -10.09 -0.38
N GLN A 24 -1.05 -10.55 0.79
CA GLN A 24 -0.41 -10.13 2.04
C GLN A 24 0.99 -10.76 2.15
N LEU A 25 1.99 -9.93 2.46
CA LEU A 25 3.37 -10.36 2.65
C LEU A 25 3.76 -10.40 4.14
N ARG A 26 4.91 -11.01 4.42
CA ARG A 26 5.51 -10.98 5.77
C ARG A 26 6.01 -9.57 6.04
N LYS A 27 5.96 -9.12 7.31
CA LYS A 27 6.39 -7.75 7.70
C LYS A 27 7.82 -7.41 7.28
N THR A 28 8.71 -8.40 7.27
CA THR A 28 10.14 -8.25 6.94
C THR A 28 10.45 -8.43 5.45
N SER A 29 9.47 -8.71 4.60
CA SER A 29 9.68 -8.76 3.15
C SER A 29 10.06 -7.37 2.62
N ASN A 30 10.84 -7.29 1.53
CA ASN A 30 11.20 -6.03 0.87
C ASN A 30 11.94 -5.02 1.78
N SER A 31 12.69 -5.51 2.78
CA SER A 31 13.43 -4.68 3.74
C SER A 31 14.53 -3.82 3.10
N ASP A 32 14.95 -4.19 1.90
CA ASP A 32 15.91 -3.51 1.04
C ASP A 32 15.35 -2.23 0.40
N VAL A 33 14.04 -2.13 0.23
CA VAL A 33 13.38 -0.95 -0.38
C VAL A 33 12.49 -0.17 0.59
N ILE A 34 12.03 -0.80 1.68
CA ILE A 34 11.16 -0.14 2.67
C ILE A 34 11.98 0.60 3.73
N ILE A 35 11.83 1.93 3.76
CA ILE A 35 12.42 2.77 4.80
C ILE A 35 11.75 2.50 6.16
N SER A 36 12.54 2.37 7.22
CA SER A 36 12.06 2.10 8.59
C SER A 36 11.19 0.83 8.68
N VAL A 37 11.71 -0.28 8.14
CA VAL A 37 11.03 -1.60 8.10
C VAL A 37 10.56 -2.08 9.49
N ASN A 38 11.23 -1.65 10.57
CA ASN A 38 10.85 -1.96 11.94
C ASN A 38 9.48 -1.38 12.36
N LEU A 39 9.00 -0.35 11.66
CA LEU A 39 7.69 0.28 11.90
C LEU A 39 6.57 -0.37 11.07
N VAL A 40 6.91 -1.30 10.17
CA VAL A 40 5.94 -1.96 9.30
C VAL A 40 5.05 -2.90 10.10
N TRP A 41 3.76 -2.60 10.12
CA TRP A 41 2.74 -3.42 10.73
C TRP A 41 2.15 -4.43 9.74
N ARG A 42 1.89 -4.00 8.50
CA ARG A 42 1.38 -4.84 7.39
C ARG A 42 2.00 -4.41 6.07
N GLN A 43 2.04 -5.35 5.14
CA GLN A 43 2.37 -5.06 3.75
C GLN A 43 1.60 -5.98 2.81
N PHE A 44 1.25 -5.44 1.65
CA PHE A 44 0.57 -6.14 0.57
C PHE A 44 1.27 -5.86 -0.75
N GLU A 45 1.22 -6.82 -1.64
CA GLU A 45 1.83 -6.77 -2.97
C GLU A 45 0.78 -7.04 -4.04
N THR A 46 0.89 -6.35 -5.16
CA THR A 46 0.19 -6.68 -6.40
C THR A 46 1.02 -6.30 -7.61
N GLU A 47 0.62 -6.78 -8.78
CA GLU A 47 1.26 -6.45 -10.06
C GLU A 47 0.35 -5.54 -10.86
N LEU A 48 0.91 -4.46 -11.41
CA LEU A 48 0.21 -3.49 -12.26
C LEU A 48 0.90 -3.44 -13.62
N GLU A 49 0.20 -3.85 -14.66
CA GLU A 49 0.64 -3.62 -16.05
C GLU A 49 0.21 -2.22 -16.49
N ARG A 50 1.18 -1.41 -16.95
CA ARG A 50 0.96 -0.05 -17.45
C ARG A 50 1.99 0.29 -18.52
N ASN A 51 1.54 0.74 -19.69
CA ASN A 51 2.42 1.10 -20.82
C ASN A 51 3.42 -0.01 -21.21
N GLU A 52 2.96 -1.26 -21.31
CA GLU A 52 3.79 -2.44 -21.63
C GLU A 52 4.88 -2.75 -20.58
N GLN A 53 4.81 -2.14 -19.39
CA GLN A 53 5.68 -2.41 -18.26
C GLN A 53 4.89 -3.04 -17.12
N ASN A 54 5.52 -3.98 -16.42
CA ASN A 54 4.97 -4.61 -15.23
C ASN A 54 5.60 -3.99 -13.99
N PHE A 55 4.78 -3.34 -13.19
CA PHE A 55 5.19 -2.75 -11.92
C PHE A 55 4.77 -3.64 -10.77
N THR A 56 5.64 -3.79 -9.77
CA THR A 56 5.26 -4.33 -8.48
C THR A 56 4.81 -3.18 -7.60
N ILE A 57 3.60 -3.28 -7.07
CA ILE A 57 3.02 -2.28 -6.17
C ILE A 57 2.99 -2.86 -4.76
N LEU A 58 3.68 -2.17 -3.85
CA LEU A 58 3.67 -2.52 -2.43
C LEU A 58 2.85 -1.50 -1.65
N LEU A 59 1.77 -1.93 -1.00
CA LEU A 59 1.08 -1.14 0.01
C LEU A 59 1.68 -1.47 1.37
N VAL A 60 2.31 -0.50 2.00
CA VAL A 60 3.00 -0.66 3.28
C VAL A 60 2.30 0.18 4.34
N GLU A 61 1.94 -0.45 5.44
CA GLU A 61 1.31 0.19 6.58
C GLU A 61 2.30 0.28 7.73
N LYS A 62 2.63 1.51 8.15
CA LYS A 62 3.50 1.76 9.30
C LYS A 62 2.73 2.30 10.50
N LYS A 63 3.24 2.00 11.69
CA LYS A 63 2.80 2.55 12.96
C LYS A 63 4.01 3.04 13.73
N TYR A 64 3.95 4.26 14.24
CA TYR A 64 4.98 4.81 15.13
C TYR A 64 4.35 5.63 16.24
N GLU A 65 5.05 5.73 17.37
CA GLU A 65 4.63 6.56 18.50
C GLU A 65 4.68 8.04 18.11
N ASP A 66 3.63 8.79 18.43
CA ASP A 66 3.62 10.24 18.25
C ASP A 66 4.27 10.90 19.48
N PRO A 67 5.50 11.46 19.36
CA PRO A 67 6.21 12.02 20.49
C PRO A 67 5.59 13.32 21.02
N ASP A 68 4.69 13.96 20.25
CA ASP A 68 4.06 15.23 20.63
C ASP A 68 2.75 15.02 21.43
N LEU A 69 2.26 13.78 21.52
CA LEU A 69 1.05 13.42 22.25
C LEU A 69 1.40 12.39 23.35
N ASP A 70 1.50 12.86 24.59
CA ASP A 70 1.78 12.08 25.83
C ASP A 70 0.85 10.86 26.08
N PHE A 71 -0.17 10.65 25.25
CA PHE A 71 -1.07 9.51 25.29
C PHE A 71 -0.95 8.68 24.01
N ALA A 72 0.00 7.75 23.93
CA ALA A 72 -0.01 6.51 23.13
C ALA A 72 -0.82 6.50 21.80
N TYR A 73 -0.81 7.58 21.03
CA TYR A 73 -1.48 7.64 19.74
C TYR A 73 -0.47 7.15 18.71
N GLU A 74 -0.64 5.90 18.26
CA GLU A 74 0.12 5.39 17.13
C GLU A 74 -0.28 6.17 15.88
N LYS A 75 0.66 6.89 15.28
CA LYS A 75 0.44 7.53 13.99
C LYS A 75 0.45 6.47 12.90
N TYR A 76 -0.73 6.27 12.30
CA TYR A 76 -0.92 5.37 11.18
C TYR A 76 -0.48 6.04 9.88
N ALA A 77 0.52 5.46 9.21
CA ALA A 77 1.14 5.99 8.01
C ALA A 77 1.21 4.93 6.90
N PRO A 78 0.14 4.81 6.07
CA PRO A 78 0.18 4.02 4.86
C PRO A 78 0.97 4.73 3.76
N GLU A 79 1.72 3.96 2.98
CA GLU A 79 2.45 4.41 1.79
C GLU A 79 2.35 3.34 0.69
N LEU A 80 2.47 3.77 -0.57
CA LEU A 80 2.64 2.89 -1.71
C LEU A 80 4.05 3.02 -2.26
N LEU A 81 4.72 1.90 -2.48
CA LEU A 81 5.94 1.84 -3.25
C LEU A 81 5.65 1.24 -4.62
N VAL A 82 6.19 1.86 -5.66
CA VAL A 82 6.07 1.41 -7.05
C VAL A 82 7.44 0.99 -7.51
N LEU A 83 7.57 -0.29 -7.86
CA LEU A 83 8.82 -0.89 -8.28
C LEU A 83 8.75 -1.29 -9.75
N LEU A 84 9.88 -1.17 -10.45
CA LEU A 84 10.10 -1.72 -11.78
C LEU A 84 11.38 -2.55 -11.70
N ASP A 85 11.32 -3.83 -12.11
CA ASP A 85 12.46 -4.75 -12.02
C ASP A 85 13.10 -4.81 -10.61
N ASN A 86 12.27 -4.79 -9.57
CA ASN A 86 12.63 -4.71 -8.14
C ASN A 86 13.33 -3.41 -7.68
N GLU A 87 13.45 -2.41 -8.56
CA GLU A 87 13.98 -1.10 -8.19
C GLU A 87 12.85 -0.14 -7.82
N LEU A 88 13.02 0.61 -6.73
CA LEU A 88 12.05 1.62 -6.30
C LEU A 88 12.03 2.80 -7.28
N VAL A 89 10.94 2.94 -8.03
CA VAL A 89 10.74 4.04 -8.98
C VAL A 89 10.13 5.26 -8.28
N THR A 90 9.15 5.03 -7.41
CA THR A 90 8.53 6.11 -6.64
C THR A 90 7.83 5.61 -5.38
N THR A 91 7.68 6.52 -4.42
CA THR A 91 6.82 6.37 -3.25
C THR A 91 5.64 7.34 -3.35
N ILE A 92 4.44 6.89 -2.95
CA ILE A 92 3.24 7.71 -2.77
C ILE A 92 2.85 7.64 -1.30
N ASP A 93 3.02 8.74 -0.59
CA ASP A 93 2.75 8.91 0.83
C ASP A 93 1.85 10.13 1.11
N ASP A 94 1.68 10.49 2.38
CA ASP A 94 0.82 11.60 2.79
C ASP A 94 1.32 13.00 2.39
N SER A 95 2.53 13.11 1.82
CA SER A 95 3.05 14.34 1.21
C SER A 95 2.58 14.53 -0.25
N THR A 96 2.23 13.43 -0.93
CA THR A 96 1.87 13.44 -2.37
C THR A 96 0.39 13.21 -2.62
N VAL A 97 -0.26 12.42 -1.76
CA VAL A 97 -1.69 12.08 -1.82
C VAL A 97 -2.27 12.20 -0.41
N SER A 98 -3.49 12.72 -0.26
CA SER A 98 -4.08 12.88 1.07
C SER A 98 -4.16 11.56 1.83
N ARG A 99 -3.83 11.58 3.13
CA ARG A 99 -3.92 10.39 4.00
C ARG A 99 -5.27 9.68 3.93
N SER A 100 -6.38 10.43 3.80
CA SER A 100 -7.73 9.87 3.65
C SER A 100 -7.89 8.99 2.40
N LYS A 101 -7.23 9.34 1.30
CA LYS A 101 -7.21 8.54 0.07
C LYS A 101 -6.41 7.26 0.27
N LEU A 102 -5.22 7.34 0.87
CA LEU A 102 -4.41 6.17 1.21
C LEU A 102 -5.17 5.19 2.12
N ILE A 103 -5.89 5.70 3.12
CA ILE A 103 -6.79 4.90 3.96
C ILE A 103 -7.88 4.21 3.13
N SER A 104 -8.45 4.92 2.13
CA SER A 104 -9.46 4.34 1.24
C SER A 104 -8.92 3.17 0.42
N LEU A 105 -7.65 3.22 0.02
CA LEU A 105 -7.00 2.09 -0.64
C LEU A 105 -6.81 0.91 0.31
N VAL A 106 -6.33 1.15 1.54
CA VAL A 106 -6.19 0.10 2.56
C VAL A 106 -7.52 -0.62 2.77
N SER A 107 -8.62 0.14 2.97
CA SER A 107 -9.95 -0.45 3.13
C SER A 107 -10.39 -1.25 1.89
N ALA A 108 -10.04 -0.80 0.68
CA ALA A 108 -10.34 -1.54 -0.55
C ALA A 108 -9.57 -2.87 -0.61
N VAL A 109 -8.28 -2.86 -0.29
CA VAL A 109 -7.42 -4.06 -0.23
C VAL A 109 -7.94 -5.06 0.79
N GLU A 110 -8.29 -4.62 2.00
CA GLU A 110 -8.86 -5.46 3.05
C GLU A 110 -10.18 -6.10 2.61
N SER A 111 -11.12 -5.29 2.10
CA SER A 111 -12.43 -5.78 1.67
C SER A 111 -12.36 -6.86 0.58
N ARG A 112 -11.36 -6.75 -0.31
CA ARG A 112 -11.12 -7.73 -1.38
C ARG A 112 -10.39 -8.96 -0.88
N SER A 113 -9.47 -8.80 0.07
CA SER A 113 -8.78 -9.90 0.73
C SER A 113 -9.75 -10.77 1.56
N ASP A 114 -10.69 -10.16 2.28
CA ASP A 114 -11.68 -10.88 3.09
C ASP A 114 -12.75 -11.57 2.24
N ARG A 115 -13.11 -10.99 1.09
CA ARG A 115 -14.01 -11.63 0.12
C ARG A 115 -13.36 -12.89 -0.47
N ALA A 116 -12.05 -12.90 -0.67
CA ALA A 116 -11.29 -14.10 -1.04
C ALA A 116 -11.28 -15.12 0.12
N LYS A 117 -11.06 -14.69 1.37
CA LYS A 117 -11.11 -15.60 2.53
C LYS A 117 -12.46 -16.31 2.67
N LYS A 118 -13.59 -15.63 2.48
CA LYS A 118 -14.94 -16.25 2.52
C LYS A 118 -15.20 -17.27 1.41
N LEU A 119 -14.45 -17.23 0.30
CA LEU A 119 -14.54 -18.20 -0.78
C LEU A 119 -13.61 -19.41 -0.58
N PHE A 120 -12.59 -19.27 0.28
CA PHE A 120 -11.58 -20.30 0.56
C PHE A 120 -11.56 -20.79 2.03
N GLY A 121 -12.58 -20.46 2.83
CA GLY A 121 -12.83 -21.00 4.18
C GLY A 121 -14.17 -20.47 4.73
N ALA A 122 -15.09 -21.28 5.25
CA ALA A 122 -14.96 -22.59 5.91
C ALA A 122 -15.55 -23.77 5.13
#